data_AF-A0A941ZCP7-F1
#
_entry.id   AF-A0A941ZCP7-F1
#
_cell.length_a   1.000
_cell.length_b   1.000
_cell.length_c   1.000
_cell.angle_alpha   90.00
_cell.angle_beta   90.00
_cell.angle_gamma   90.00
#
_symmetry.space_group_name_H-M   'P 1'
#
loop_
_entity.id
_entity.type
_entity.pdbx_description
1 polymer ?
#
loop_
_entity_poly.entity_id
_entity_poly.type
_entity_poly.pdbx_seq_one_letter_code
_entity_poly.pdbx_strand_id
1 'polypeptide(L)'
;MSIPSTHIHTCPNCGTTIEESRYVMRPDGTFRCEHCYFNNTYLEGVVHSIDTAYLVTLEAFVNAIDAHEHEVGNHSLRVTEFSMIIGKACDVRGRDLVDLYCGALLHDIGKIGVPDAVLHKTGPLAPEEQDAMH
;
A
#
# COMPACT_ATOMS: atom_id res chain seq x y z
N MET A 1 11.55 32.77 16.44
CA MET A 1 11.02 31.49 16.98
C MET A 1 11.55 30.38 16.09
N SER A 2 12.55 29.65 16.58
CA SER A 2 13.26 28.63 15.82
C SER A 2 12.47 27.32 15.87
N ILE A 3 12.08 26.81 14.70
CA ILE A 3 11.45 25.48 14.56
C ILE A 3 12.52 24.44 14.98
N PRO A 4 12.27 23.59 16.00
CA PRO A 4 13.29 22.68 16.48
C PRO A 4 13.38 21.45 15.57
N SER A 5 14.59 21.21 15.03
CA SER A 5 15.20 19.90 14.77
C SER A 5 14.28 18.78 14.26
N THR A 6 14.02 18.72 12.95
CA THR A 6 13.56 17.50 12.29
C THR A 6 14.70 16.47 12.28
N HIS A 7 14.67 15.45 13.15
CA HIS A 7 15.60 14.34 13.02
C HIS A 7 15.21 13.50 11.79
N ILE A 8 15.93 13.75 10.71
CA ILE A 8 15.81 13.01 9.47
C ILE A 8 16.59 11.69 9.64
N HIS A 9 15.90 10.56 9.55
CA HIS A 9 16.52 9.23 9.57
C HIS A 9 16.71 8.69 8.16
N THR A 10 17.74 7.86 7.95
CA THR A 10 17.96 7.16 6.67
C THR A 10 17.63 5.68 6.85
N CYS A 11 16.73 5.14 6.03
CA CYS A 11 16.41 3.72 6.05
C CYS A 11 17.69 2.88 5.83
N PRO A 12 18.08 1.98 6.74
CA PRO A 12 19.31 1.20 6.58
C PRO A 12 19.24 0.15 5.46
N ASN A 13 18.07 -0.07 4.85
CA ASN A 13 17.88 -1.04 3.77
C ASN A 13 17.89 -0.40 2.37
N CYS A 14 17.07 0.65 2.17
CA CYS A 14 16.93 1.29 0.85
C CYS A 14 17.53 2.69 0.77
N GLY A 15 18.02 3.27 1.86
CA GLY A 15 18.56 4.63 1.89
C GLY A 15 17.52 5.76 1.83
N THR A 16 16.22 5.44 1.83
CA THR A 16 15.16 6.46 1.84
C THR A 16 15.20 7.32 3.11
N THR A 17 15.04 8.62 2.92
CA THR A 17 14.90 9.61 3.99
C THR A 17 13.54 9.48 4.69
N ILE A 18 13.55 9.36 6.01
CA ILE A 18 12.38 9.11 6.86
C ILE A 18 12.22 10.28 7.84
N GLU A 19 11.03 10.86 7.90
CA GLU A 19 10.63 11.80 8.96
C GLU A 19 10.35 11.02 10.25
N GLU A 20 10.69 11.56 11.42
CA GLU A 20 10.68 10.86 12.74
C GLU A 20 9.48 9.93 13.01
N SER A 21 8.30 10.21 12.46
CA SER A 21 7.08 9.43 12.67
C SER A 21 6.82 8.30 11.67
N ARG A 22 7.69 8.06 10.68
CA ARG A 22 7.46 7.11 9.56
C ARG A 22 8.44 5.95 9.49
N TYR A 23 9.13 5.62 10.58
CA TYR A 23 9.93 4.40 10.67
C TYR A 23 9.22 3.35 11.52
N VAL A 24 9.41 2.08 11.16
CA VAL A 24 8.90 0.94 11.92
C VAL A 24 10.06 0.26 12.63
N MET A 25 9.91 0.05 13.94
CA MET A 25 10.86 -0.68 14.77
C MET A 25 10.65 -2.19 14.60
N ARG A 26 11.73 -2.91 14.31
CA ARG A 26 11.74 -4.36 14.24
C ARG A 26 12.03 -4.96 15.63
N PRO A 27 11.61 -6.22 15.88
CA PRO A 27 11.88 -6.92 17.15
C PRO A 27 13.37 -7.06 17.48
N ASP A 28 14.25 -6.99 16.49
CA ASP A 28 15.71 -7.02 16.64
C ASP A 28 16.33 -5.66 17.03
N GLY A 29 15.49 -4.64 17.27
CA GLY A 29 15.92 -3.29 17.62
C GLY A 29 16.34 -2.42 16.44
N THR A 30 16.30 -2.93 15.20
CA THR A 30 16.59 -2.14 13.99
C THR A 30 15.35 -1.39 13.51
N PHE A 31 15.53 -0.24 12.84
CA PHE A 31 14.44 0.47 12.18
C PHE A 31 14.50 0.31 10.66
N ARG A 32 13.35 0.47 10.02
CA ARG A 32 13.17 0.49 8.56
C ARG A 32 12.12 1.54 8.20
N CYS A 33 12.19 2.13 7.00
CA CYS A 33 11.02 2.84 6.45
C CYS A 33 9.87 1.84 6.29
N GLU A 34 8.64 2.34 6.28
CA GLU A 34 7.44 1.53 6.02
C GLU A 34 7.66 0.60 4.82
N HIS A 35 8.07 1.15 3.68
CA HIS A 35 8.36 0.37 2.47
C HIS A 35 9.29 -0.84 2.72
N CYS A 36 10.41 -0.67 3.42
CA CYS A 36 11.35 -1.76 3.68
C CYS A 36 10.96 -2.69 4.82
N TYR A 37 10.21 -2.17 5.80
CA TYR A 37 9.68 -3.00 6.88
C TYR A 37 8.68 -4.00 6.31
N PHE A 38 7.80 -3.50 5.45
CA PHE A 38 6.67 -4.30 5.01
C PHE A 38 6.94 -5.15 3.76
N ASN A 39 7.74 -4.67 2.79
CA ASN A 39 8.08 -5.44 1.58
C ASN A 39 8.86 -6.73 1.88
N ASN A 40 9.53 -6.84 3.04
CA ASN A 40 10.46 -7.93 3.33
C ASN A 40 9.96 -8.96 4.38
N THR A 41 8.83 -8.72 5.06
CA THR A 41 8.46 -9.55 6.23
C THR A 41 7.28 -10.51 5.97
N TYR A 42 6.36 -10.16 5.06
CA TYR A 42 5.12 -10.93 4.89
C TYR A 42 4.84 -11.41 3.46
N LEU A 43 5.60 -10.93 2.47
CA LEU A 43 5.42 -11.27 1.06
C LEU A 43 6.30 -12.44 0.60
N GLU A 44 7.34 -12.80 1.37
CA GLU A 44 8.20 -13.94 1.08
C GLU A 44 7.37 -15.23 0.95
N GLY A 45 7.44 -15.85 -0.24
CA GLY A 45 6.71 -17.07 -0.61
C GLY A 45 5.47 -16.86 -1.47
N VAL A 46 4.69 -15.79 -1.23
CA VAL A 46 3.49 -15.47 -2.03
C VAL A 46 3.89 -14.90 -3.38
N VAL A 47 4.81 -13.94 -3.37
CA VAL A 47 5.39 -13.33 -4.58
C VAL A 47 6.12 -14.38 -5.44
N HIS A 48 6.75 -15.39 -4.82
CA HIS A 48 7.40 -16.48 -5.55
C HIS A 48 6.42 -17.41 -6.29
N SER A 49 5.13 -17.38 -5.94
CA SER A 49 4.10 -18.14 -6.63
C SER A 49 3.44 -17.37 -7.78
N ILE A 50 3.86 -16.11 -8.00
CA ILE A 50 3.36 -15.23 -9.06
C ILE A 50 4.48 -15.03 -10.09
N ASP A 51 4.15 -15.13 -11.38
CA ASP A 51 5.11 -14.83 -12.45
C ASP A 51 5.65 -13.40 -12.34
N THR A 52 6.96 -13.23 -12.46
CA THR A 52 7.63 -11.93 -12.30
C THR A 52 7.08 -10.84 -13.23
N ALA A 53 6.71 -11.21 -14.47
CA ALA A 53 6.08 -10.27 -15.41
C ALA A 53 4.68 -9.82 -14.94
N TYR A 54 3.95 -10.68 -14.25
CA TYR A 54 2.64 -10.36 -13.70
C TYR A 54 2.77 -9.41 -12.50
N LEU A 55 3.76 -9.63 -11.63
CA LEU A 55 4.06 -8.74 -10.51
C LEU A 55 4.40 -7.31 -10.94
N VAL A 56 5.28 -7.15 -11.93
CA VAL A 56 5.62 -5.82 -12.47
C VAL A 56 4.39 -5.11 -13.02
N THR A 57 3.48 -5.85 -13.66
CA THR A 57 2.23 -5.29 -14.17
C THR A 57 1.29 -4.86 -13.05
N LEU A 58 1.16 -5.67 -11.99
CA LEU A 58 0.37 -5.34 -10.81
C LEU A 58 0.91 -4.09 -10.12
N GLU A 59 2.22 -4.00 -9.91
CA GLU A 59 2.87 -2.82 -9.33
C GLU A 59 2.61 -1.55 -10.18
N ALA A 60 2.63 -1.67 -11.51
CA ALA A 60 2.31 -0.55 -12.39
C ALA A 60 0.85 -0.07 -12.22
N PHE A 61 -0.11 -0.99 -12.08
CA PHE A 61 -1.50 -0.61 -11.82
C PHE A 61 -1.69 0.04 -10.46
N VAL A 62 -1.05 -0.50 -9.41
CA VAL A 62 -1.12 0.07 -8.06
C VAL A 62 -0.59 1.49 -8.05
N ASN A 63 0.56 1.73 -8.67
CA ASN A 63 1.13 3.07 -8.76
C ASN A 63 0.21 4.03 -9.53
N ALA A 64 -0.51 3.55 -10.54
CA ALA A 64 -1.46 4.37 -11.28
C ALA A 64 -2.71 4.71 -10.46
N ILE A 65 -3.23 3.76 -9.68
CA ILE A 65 -4.39 3.96 -8.79
C ILE A 65 -4.03 4.93 -7.67
N ASP A 66 -2.92 4.68 -6.94
CA ASP A 66 -2.47 5.54 -5.84
C ASP A 66 -2.24 6.99 -6.33
N ALA A 67 -1.72 7.17 -7.55
CA ALA A 67 -1.54 8.49 -8.15
C ALA A 67 -2.88 9.19 -8.46
N HIS A 68 -3.89 8.43 -8.93
CA HIS A 68 -5.21 8.94 -9.26
C HIS A 68 -6.03 9.33 -8.02
N GLU A 69 -5.90 8.57 -6.94
CA GLU A 69 -6.58 8.84 -5.66
C GLU A 69 -5.93 9.96 -4.84
N HIS A 70 -4.83 10.56 -5.33
CA HIS A 70 -4.02 11.51 -4.56
C HIS A 70 -3.59 10.98 -3.18
N GLU A 71 -3.57 9.65 -3.01
CA GLU A 71 -3.20 8.99 -1.76
C GLU A 71 -1.68 9.09 -1.59
N VAL A 72 -1.26 9.58 -0.42
CA VAL A 72 0.16 9.77 -0.11
C VAL A 72 0.66 8.56 0.69
N GLY A 73 1.71 7.91 0.19
CA GLY A 73 2.48 6.95 0.99
C GLY A 73 2.09 5.48 0.85
N ASN A 74 1.75 5.03 -0.36
CA ASN A 74 1.53 3.61 -0.68
C ASN A 74 0.35 2.98 0.10
N HIS A 75 -0.83 3.62 0.06
CA HIS A 75 -2.03 3.15 0.77
C HIS A 75 -2.34 1.68 0.47
N SER A 76 -2.41 1.35 -0.82
CA SER A 76 -2.75 0.02 -1.31
C SER A 76 -1.78 -1.05 -0.80
N LEU A 77 -0.48 -0.71 -0.70
CA LEU A 77 0.52 -1.62 -0.11
C LEU A 77 0.25 -1.85 1.38
N ARG A 78 0.00 -0.80 2.17
CA ARG A 78 -0.29 -0.95 3.61
C ARG A 78 -1.52 -1.81 3.87
N VAL A 79 -2.60 -1.58 3.11
CA VAL A 79 -3.83 -2.39 3.21
C VAL A 79 -3.55 -3.84 2.85
N THR A 80 -2.79 -4.08 1.79
CA THR A 80 -2.35 -5.42 1.39
C THR A 80 -1.60 -6.11 2.51
N GLU A 81 -0.64 -5.43 3.12
CA GLU A 81 0.21 -5.99 4.16
C GLU A 81 -0.58 -6.37 5.42
N PHE A 82 -1.47 -5.49 5.89
CA PHE A 82 -2.36 -5.82 7.00
C PHE A 82 -3.27 -6.99 6.67
N SER A 83 -3.81 -7.02 5.45
CA SER A 83 -4.64 -8.14 4.97
C SER A 83 -3.87 -9.45 5.00
N MET A 84 -2.60 -9.45 4.57
CA MET A 84 -1.75 -10.64 4.58
C MET A 84 -1.38 -11.11 6.00
N ILE A 85 -1.13 -10.17 6.93
CA ILE A 85 -0.88 -10.49 8.34
C ILE A 85 -2.12 -11.17 8.95
N ILE A 86 -3.30 -10.58 8.73
CA ILE A 86 -4.57 -11.11 9.25
C ILE A 86 -4.87 -12.47 8.60
N GLY A 87 -4.75 -12.58 7.28
CA GLY A 87 -4.99 -13.82 6.54
C GLY A 87 -4.11 -14.97 7.04
N LYS A 88 -2.81 -14.73 7.23
CA LYS A 88 -1.89 -15.75 7.80
C LYS A 88 -2.27 -16.12 9.23
N ALA A 89 -2.65 -15.15 10.07
CA ALA A 89 -3.11 -15.42 11.43
C ALA A 89 -4.43 -16.25 11.47
N CYS A 90 -5.25 -16.12 10.42
CA CYS A 90 -6.45 -16.91 10.19
C CYS A 90 -6.20 -18.23 9.44
N ASP A 91 -4.94 -18.63 9.27
CA ASP A 91 -4.53 -19.86 8.58
C ASP A 91 -4.89 -19.92 7.07
N VAL A 92 -5.07 -18.76 6.42
CA VAL A 92 -5.21 -18.67 4.95
C VAL A 92 -3.86 -19.02 4.31
N ARG A 93 -3.86 -19.93 3.33
CA ARG A 93 -2.66 -20.52 2.73
C ARG A 93 -2.80 -20.73 1.23
N GLY A 94 -1.66 -20.99 0.57
CA GLY A 94 -1.62 -21.42 -0.82
C GLY A 94 -2.27 -20.39 -1.74
N ARG A 95 -3.19 -20.85 -2.60
CA ARG A 95 -3.84 -20.00 -3.60
C ARG A 95 -4.70 -18.90 -2.98
N ASP A 96 -5.43 -19.21 -1.91
CA ASP A 96 -6.31 -18.23 -1.25
C ASP A 96 -5.50 -17.05 -0.67
N LEU A 97 -4.26 -17.30 -0.24
CA LEU A 97 -3.36 -16.26 0.25
C LEU A 97 -2.84 -15.38 -0.90
N VAL A 98 -2.66 -15.94 -2.10
CA VAL A 98 -2.32 -15.20 -3.33
C VAL A 98 -3.50 -14.34 -3.78
N ASP A 99 -4.71 -14.90 -3.77
CA ASP A 99 -5.92 -14.18 -4.16
C ASP A 99 -6.21 -13.04 -3.17
N LEU A 100 -5.98 -13.25 -1.87
CA LEU A 100 -6.04 -12.20 -0.85
C LEU A 100 -5.03 -11.07 -1.12
N TYR A 101 -3.78 -11.42 -1.46
CA TYR A 101 -2.76 -10.45 -1.83
C TYR A 101 -3.21 -9.60 -3.03
N CYS A 102 -3.59 -10.25 -4.13
CA CYS A 102 -4.02 -9.55 -5.34
C CYS A 102 -5.28 -8.71 -5.11
N GLY A 103 -6.26 -9.24 -4.37
CA GLY A 103 -7.51 -8.57 -4.06
C GLY A 103 -7.31 -7.33 -3.20
N ALA A 104 -6.48 -7.41 -2.16
CA ALA A 104 -6.16 -6.26 -1.32
C ALA A 104 -5.35 -5.20 -2.08
N LEU A 105 -4.41 -5.65 -2.93
CA LEU A 105 -3.55 -4.78 -3.72
C LEU A 105 -4.32 -4.00 -4.79
N LEU A 106 -5.34 -4.61 -5.39
CA LEU A 106 -6.13 -4.03 -6.47
C LEU A 106 -7.54 -3.62 -6.04
N HIS A 107 -7.85 -3.55 -4.75
CA HIS A 107 -9.23 -3.37 -4.28
C HIS A 107 -9.92 -2.12 -4.87
N ASP A 108 -9.13 -1.08 -5.15
CA ASP A 108 -9.57 0.19 -5.69
C ASP A 108 -9.33 0.37 -7.20
N ILE A 109 -8.97 -0.68 -7.93
CA ILE A 109 -8.75 -0.61 -9.40
C ILE A 109 -9.98 -0.10 -10.17
N GLY A 110 -11.18 -0.33 -9.66
CA GLY A 110 -12.43 0.16 -10.26
C GLY A 110 -12.51 1.68 -10.33
N LYS A 111 -11.77 2.39 -9.47
CA LYS A 111 -11.83 3.85 -9.39
C LYS A 111 -11.04 4.55 -10.51
N ILE A 112 -10.27 3.83 -11.32
CA ILE A 112 -9.47 4.41 -12.42
C ILE A 112 -10.34 5.07 -13.50
N GLY A 113 -11.61 4.70 -13.60
CA GLY A 113 -12.58 5.30 -14.54
C GLY A 113 -13.41 6.44 -13.94
N VAL A 114 -13.26 6.72 -12.65
CA VAL A 114 -14.08 7.71 -11.93
C VAL A 114 -13.52 9.11 -12.20
N PRO A 115 -14.32 10.08 -12.67
CA PRO A 115 -13.83 11.43 -12.90
C PRO A 115 -13.30 12.08 -11.61
N ASP A 116 -12.17 12.79 -11.69
CA ASP A 116 -11.56 13.54 -10.55
C ASP A 116 -12.57 14.41 -9.78
N ALA A 117 -13.49 15.06 -10.51
CA ALA A 117 -14.51 15.93 -9.92
C ALA A 117 -15.51 15.18 -9.02
N VAL A 118 -15.69 13.88 -9.25
CA VAL A 118 -16.50 12.98 -8.43
C VAL A 118 -15.64 12.34 -7.34
N LEU A 119 -14.45 11.84 -7.70
CA LEU A 119 -13.54 11.14 -6.79
C LEU A 119 -13.06 12.03 -5.62
N HIS A 120 -12.75 13.30 -5.91
CA HIS A 120 -12.17 14.24 -4.94
C HIS A 120 -13.17 15.25 -4.36
N LYS A 121 -14.47 14.98 -4.51
CA LYS A 121 -15.51 15.88 -4.02
C LYS A 121 -15.56 15.89 -2.49
N THR A 122 -15.39 17.06 -1.88
CA THR A 122 -15.39 17.24 -0.41
C THR A 122 -16.78 17.32 0.23
N GLY A 123 -17.85 17.15 -0.56
CA GLY A 123 -19.24 17.22 -0.14
C GLY A 123 -20.04 16.00 -0.61
N PRO A 124 -21.34 15.93 -0.29
CA PRO A 124 -22.16 14.79 -0.68
C PRO A 124 -22.21 14.63 -2.20
N LEU A 125 -22.12 13.39 -2.65
CA LEU A 125 -22.33 13.00 -4.04
C LEU A 125 -23.82 13.09 -4.38
N ALA A 126 -24.14 13.71 -5.51
CA ALA A 126 -25.44 13.61 -6.15
C ALA A 126 -25.72 12.15 -6.55
N PRO A 127 -26.99 11.74 -6.68
CA PRO A 127 -27.34 10.37 -7.07
C PRO A 127 -26.60 9.90 -8.34
N GLU A 128 -26.47 10.76 -9.34
CA GLU A 128 -25.78 10.45 -10.59
C GLU A 128 -24.26 10.31 -10.42
N GLU A 129 -23.67 10.98 -9.43
CA GLU A 129 -22.25 10.86 -9.08
C GLU A 129 -21.98 9.61 -8.23
N GLN A 130 -22.98 9.12 -7.47
CA GLN A 130 -22.89 7.85 -6.75
C GLN A 130 -22.86 6.66 -7.70
N ASP A 131 -23.63 6.71 -8.78
CA ASP A 131 -23.59 5.69 -9.83
C ASP A 131 -22.22 5.60 -10.51
N ALA A 132 -21.49 6.71 -10.57
CA ALA A 132 -20.13 6.75 -11.09
C ALA A 132 -19.08 6.16 -10.12
N MET A 133 -19.42 5.88 -8.85
CA MET A 133 -18.54 5.28 -7.84
C MET A 133 -18.70 3.74 -7.72
N HIS A 134 -19.60 3.13 -8.50
CA HIS A 134 -19.92 1.69 -8.46
C HIS A 134 -19.15 0.86 -9.49
#